data_AF-A0AAP0KDG3-F1
#
_entry.id   AF-A0AAP0KDG3-F1
#
_cell.length_a   1.000
_cell.length_b   1.000
_cell.length_c   1.000
_cell.angle_alpha   90.00
_cell.angle_beta   90.00
_cell.angle_gamma   90.00
#
_symmetry.space_group_name_H-M   'P 1'
#
loop_
_entity.id
_entity.type
_entity.pdbx_description
1 polymer ?
#
loop_
_entity_poly.entity_id
_entity_poly.type
_entity_poly.pdbx_seq_one_letter_code
_entity_poly.pdbx_strand_id
1 'polypeptide(L)'
;MRQWRSMRAGLTSLSSAFVTRDFYCPNLSIPKIRPIPNPNFSNNRTPIRSISAMATAFDSEKARFKIALCQLSVTADKERNIAHARKAIEDAAGKGAQLVVLPEIWNSPYSNDSFPVYAEDIDAGSDASPSTAMLSEAARRLQITIIGGSIPERCGDRLYNTCCVFGKDGKLRAKHRKIHLFDIDIPGKITFMESKTLTAGENPTIVDTDVGRIGIGICYDIRFQELAMVYAARGAHLLCYPGAFNMTTGPLHWELLQRARAADNQLYVATCSPARDTSAGYTAWGHSTLVGPFGEVLATTEHEETIIIAEIDYSLIELRRQSIPDKQANYVGWVHHEVQAQRVIIRILRQCQLVQRRATLVHHSNEHRQVLSISIIRGLMAKAVAKDMVRVPIRCRVRDKGLVKYKDEDGDSVVRLD
;
A
#
# COMPACT_ATOMS: atom_id res chain seq x y z
N MET A 1 41.21 14.20 -4.12
CA MET A 1 40.45 14.50 -5.35
C MET A 1 40.80 13.63 -6.59
N ARG A 2 41.87 12.82 -6.62
CA ARG A 2 42.11 11.83 -7.71
C ARG A 2 41.51 10.43 -7.47
N GLN A 3 41.11 10.08 -6.26
CA GLN A 3 40.43 8.79 -5.96
C GLN A 3 38.91 8.78 -6.22
N TRP A 4 38.28 9.93 -6.41
CA TRP A 4 36.83 10.02 -6.69
C TRP A 4 36.46 9.90 -8.18
N ARG A 5 37.44 9.94 -9.11
CA ARG A 5 37.20 9.73 -10.54
C ARG A 5 37.19 8.24 -10.95
N SER A 6 37.79 7.34 -10.17
CA SER A 6 37.85 5.89 -10.45
C SER A 6 36.53 5.16 -10.15
N MET A 7 35.80 5.57 -9.10
CA MET A 7 34.51 4.94 -8.75
C MET A 7 33.36 5.28 -9.71
N ARG A 8 33.43 6.39 -10.46
CA ARG A 8 32.42 6.74 -11.46
C ARG A 8 32.52 5.91 -12.75
N ALA A 9 33.70 5.37 -13.08
CA ALA A 9 33.90 4.56 -14.28
C ALA A 9 33.41 3.11 -14.11
N GLY A 10 33.38 2.58 -12.89
CA GLY A 10 32.88 1.23 -12.61
C GLY A 10 31.36 1.12 -12.64
N LEU A 11 30.63 2.19 -12.28
CA LEU A 11 29.17 2.20 -12.19
C LEU A 11 28.46 2.47 -13.53
N THR A 12 29.14 3.06 -14.52
CA THR A 12 28.62 3.20 -15.90
C THR A 12 28.84 1.95 -16.76
N SER A 13 29.67 0.99 -16.33
CA SER A 13 29.88 -0.28 -17.06
C SER A 13 28.87 -1.38 -16.72
N LEU A 14 28.09 -1.20 -15.64
CA LEU A 14 27.06 -2.16 -15.21
C LEU A 14 25.67 -1.84 -15.76
N SER A 15 25.43 -0.60 -16.23
CA SER A 15 24.16 -0.24 -16.89
C SER A 15 24.14 -0.58 -18.39
N SER A 16 25.31 -0.79 -19.02
CA SER A 16 25.42 -1.17 -20.43
C SER A 16 25.49 -2.69 -20.67
N ALA A 17 25.65 -3.50 -19.63
CA ALA A 17 25.73 -4.97 -19.77
C ALA A 17 24.37 -5.70 -19.69
N PHE A 18 23.27 -4.98 -19.39
CA PHE A 18 21.92 -5.53 -19.31
C PHE A 18 21.01 -5.18 -20.50
N VAL A 19 21.51 -4.37 -21.43
CA VAL A 19 20.79 -4.01 -22.66
C VAL A 19 21.74 -4.37 -23.80
N THR A 20 21.32 -5.31 -24.67
CA THR A 20 22.09 -5.93 -25.77
C THR A 20 22.98 -7.12 -25.37
N ARG A 21 22.37 -8.30 -25.25
CA ARG A 21 23.01 -9.55 -25.67
C ARG A 21 21.94 -10.59 -26.00
N ASP A 22 21.69 -10.72 -27.30
CA ASP A 22 21.01 -11.87 -27.87
C ASP A 22 21.76 -13.14 -27.45
N PHE A 23 21.09 -13.99 -26.68
CA PHE A 23 21.55 -15.35 -26.42
C PHE A 23 21.29 -16.19 -27.67
N TYR A 24 22.21 -16.13 -28.64
CA TYR A 24 22.31 -17.11 -29.70
C TYR A 24 23.20 -18.25 -29.22
N CYS A 25 22.63 -19.44 -29.03
CA CYS A 25 23.36 -20.65 -28.65
C CYS A 25 23.34 -21.62 -29.84
N PRO A 26 24.41 -21.75 -30.64
CA PRO A 26 24.47 -22.72 -31.71
C PRO A 26 24.90 -24.08 -31.14
N ASN A 27 24.22 -25.14 -31.58
CA ASN A 27 24.48 -26.57 -31.29
C ASN A 27 23.78 -27.16 -30.06
N LEU A 28 22.48 -27.41 -30.20
CA LEU A 28 21.83 -28.59 -29.60
C LEU A 28 20.90 -29.23 -30.64
N SER A 29 21.30 -30.42 -31.10
CA SER A 29 20.50 -31.28 -31.97
C SER A 29 19.29 -31.84 -31.22
N ILE A 30 18.08 -31.49 -31.68
CA ILE A 30 16.80 -31.98 -31.14
C ILE A 30 16.36 -33.22 -31.96
N PRO A 31 15.95 -34.34 -31.32
CA PRO A 31 15.51 -35.53 -32.04
C PRO A 31 14.11 -35.35 -32.68
N LYS A 32 13.93 -35.90 -33.89
CA LYS A 32 12.68 -35.87 -34.66
C LYS A 32 11.54 -36.58 -33.91
N ILE A 33 10.46 -35.86 -33.64
CA ILE A 33 9.19 -36.42 -33.14
C ILE A 33 8.23 -36.60 -34.33
N ARG A 34 7.61 -37.79 -34.43
CA ARG A 34 6.64 -38.15 -35.49
C ARG A 34 5.28 -37.46 -35.27
N PRO A 35 4.51 -37.15 -36.33
CA PRO A 35 3.20 -36.53 -36.21
C PRO A 35 2.11 -37.54 -35.79
N ILE A 36 1.18 -37.10 -34.96
CA ILE A 36 -0.04 -37.82 -34.53
C ILE A 36 -1.22 -37.35 -35.40
N PRO A 37 -2.18 -38.22 -35.79
CA PRO A 37 -3.25 -37.84 -36.72
C PRO A 37 -4.34 -36.97 -36.07
N ASN A 38 -4.92 -36.11 -36.90
CA ASN A 38 -5.90 -35.07 -36.57
C ASN A 38 -7.31 -35.66 -36.37
N PRO A 39 -8.08 -35.31 -35.32
CA PRO A 39 -9.51 -35.57 -35.28
C PRO A 39 -10.32 -34.36 -35.78
N ASN A 40 -11.26 -34.65 -36.68
CA ASN A 40 -12.21 -33.73 -37.31
C ASN A 40 -13.01 -32.90 -36.30
N PHE A 41 -13.05 -31.58 -36.50
CA PHE A 41 -14.02 -30.70 -35.85
C PHE A 41 -15.22 -30.45 -36.77
N SER A 42 -16.39 -30.93 -36.37
CA SER A 42 -17.68 -30.58 -36.94
C SER A 42 -18.10 -29.18 -36.49
N ASN A 43 -18.46 -28.32 -37.46
CA ASN A 43 -19.06 -27.01 -37.25
C ASN A 43 -20.41 -27.13 -36.51
N ASN A 44 -20.48 -26.60 -35.29
CA ASN A 44 -21.75 -26.13 -34.72
C ASN A 44 -21.50 -24.80 -34.00
N ARG A 45 -21.97 -23.71 -34.63
CA ARG A 45 -21.97 -22.35 -34.07
C ARG A 45 -23.15 -22.21 -33.12
N THR A 46 -22.86 -22.03 -31.83
CA THR A 46 -23.82 -21.45 -30.86
C THR A 46 -23.47 -19.97 -30.69
N PRO A 47 -24.45 -19.05 -30.68
CA PRO A 47 -24.15 -17.62 -30.67
C PRO A 47 -23.55 -17.20 -29.33
N ILE A 48 -22.46 -16.45 -29.41
CA ILE A 48 -21.76 -15.84 -28.27
C ILE A 48 -22.73 -14.85 -27.62
N ARG A 49 -23.27 -15.22 -26.44
CA ARG A 49 -23.88 -14.25 -25.53
C ARG A 49 -22.82 -13.22 -25.18
N SER A 50 -23.16 -11.95 -25.34
CA SER A 50 -22.32 -10.80 -25.09
C SER A 50 -21.61 -10.88 -23.73
N ILE A 51 -20.32 -10.55 -23.70
CA ILE A 51 -19.50 -10.40 -22.48
C ILE A 51 -19.88 -9.08 -21.74
N SER A 52 -21.11 -8.60 -21.90
CA SER A 52 -21.62 -7.37 -21.30
C SER A 52 -22.23 -7.57 -19.91
N ALA A 53 -22.18 -8.77 -19.35
CA ALA A 53 -22.89 -9.11 -18.10
C ALA A 53 -21.94 -9.62 -17.00
N MET A 54 -20.90 -8.84 -16.66
CA MET A 54 -20.18 -8.96 -15.38
C MET A 54 -19.63 -7.60 -14.89
N ALA A 55 -20.21 -6.49 -15.32
CA ALA A 55 -20.20 -5.27 -14.50
C ALA A 55 -21.42 -5.39 -13.59
N THR A 56 -21.21 -5.76 -12.33
CA THR A 56 -22.27 -5.70 -11.33
C THR A 56 -22.80 -4.27 -11.31
N ALA A 57 -24.07 -4.09 -11.68
CA ALA A 57 -24.76 -2.82 -11.56
C ALA A 57 -24.54 -2.28 -10.15
N PHE A 58 -23.85 -1.13 -10.06
CA PHE A 58 -23.65 -0.45 -8.80
C PHE A 58 -25.03 -0.05 -8.29
N ASP A 59 -25.37 -0.49 -7.09
CA ASP A 59 -26.62 -0.15 -6.43
C ASP A 59 -26.66 1.39 -6.26
N SER A 60 -27.51 2.08 -7.04
CA SER A 60 -27.45 3.53 -7.19
C SER A 60 -27.69 4.29 -5.87
N GLU A 61 -28.32 3.65 -4.88
CA GLU A 61 -28.46 4.21 -3.53
C GLU A 61 -27.17 4.19 -2.70
N LYS A 62 -26.20 3.31 -3.02
CA LYS A 62 -24.90 3.23 -2.33
C LYS A 62 -23.83 4.12 -2.98
N ALA A 63 -24.19 4.86 -4.02
CA ALA A 63 -23.25 5.73 -4.73
C ALA A 63 -22.89 6.98 -3.94
N ARG A 64 -23.80 7.48 -3.08
CA ARG A 64 -23.62 8.75 -2.36
C ARG A 64 -23.80 8.61 -0.86
N PHE A 65 -22.81 9.05 -0.09
CA PHE A 65 -22.86 9.05 1.37
C PHE A 65 -21.93 10.10 1.97
N LYS A 66 -22.11 10.40 3.26
CA LYS A 66 -21.24 11.32 4.00
C LYS A 66 -20.14 10.57 4.72
N ILE A 67 -18.91 11.05 4.58
CA ILE A 67 -17.73 10.64 5.35
C ILE A 67 -17.39 11.74 6.37
N ALA A 68 -16.96 11.33 7.56
CA ALA A 68 -16.36 12.21 8.55
C ALA A 68 -14.89 11.87 8.77
N LEU A 69 -14.03 12.90 8.78
CA LEU A 69 -12.64 12.77 9.22
C LEU A 69 -12.51 13.53 10.54
N CYS A 70 -12.21 12.80 11.61
CA CYS A 70 -12.12 13.35 12.96
C CYS A 70 -10.66 13.68 13.27
N GLN A 71 -10.23 14.91 13.03
CA GLN A 71 -8.90 15.38 13.44
C GLN A 71 -8.91 15.64 14.95
N LEU A 72 -8.41 14.69 15.73
CA LEU A 72 -8.47 14.72 17.20
C LEU A 72 -7.17 15.24 17.81
N SER A 73 -7.27 16.05 18.86
CA SER A 73 -6.17 16.23 19.80
C SER A 73 -5.95 14.95 20.60
N VAL A 74 -4.69 14.54 20.74
CA VAL A 74 -4.29 13.30 21.39
C VAL A 74 -3.44 13.64 22.61
N THR A 75 -3.80 13.08 23.76
CA THR A 75 -3.13 13.33 25.04
C THR A 75 -2.39 12.09 25.55
N ALA A 76 -1.66 12.22 26.66
CA ALA A 76 -1.08 11.08 27.36
C ALA A 76 -2.10 10.24 28.14
N ASP A 77 -3.34 10.71 28.31
CA ASP A 77 -4.40 9.98 29.02
C ASP A 77 -5.22 9.15 28.01
N LYS A 78 -5.05 7.83 28.07
CA LYS A 78 -5.75 6.89 27.18
C LYS A 78 -7.26 6.95 27.35
N GLU A 79 -7.76 6.98 28.58
CA GLU A 79 -9.20 6.98 28.85
C GLU A 79 -9.84 8.25 28.33
N ARG A 80 -9.17 9.39 28.54
CA ARG A 80 -9.58 10.67 27.95
C ARG A 80 -9.61 10.62 26.43
N ASN A 81 -8.59 10.05 25.79
CA ASN A 81 -8.55 9.90 24.33
C ASN A 81 -9.71 9.02 23.81
N ILE A 82 -10.02 7.91 24.49
CA ILE A 82 -11.15 7.02 24.15
C ILE A 82 -12.49 7.73 24.30
N ALA A 83 -12.72 8.42 25.42
CA ALA A 83 -13.94 9.19 25.64
C ALA A 83 -14.10 10.31 24.60
N HIS A 84 -12.99 10.98 24.28
CA HIS A 84 -12.97 12.05 23.29
C HIS A 84 -13.26 11.55 21.87
N ALA A 85 -12.60 10.46 21.44
CA ALA A 85 -12.87 9.82 20.15
C ALA A 85 -14.32 9.36 20.02
N ARG A 86 -14.89 8.76 21.08
CA ARG A 86 -16.31 8.40 21.14
C ARG A 86 -17.21 9.61 20.86
N LYS A 87 -16.96 10.74 21.55
CA LYS A 87 -17.74 11.95 21.39
C LYS A 87 -17.67 12.49 19.95
N ALA A 88 -16.47 12.50 19.36
CA ALA A 88 -16.29 12.91 17.97
C ALA A 88 -17.02 12.00 16.97
N ILE A 89 -17.01 10.68 17.20
CA ILE A 89 -17.77 9.72 16.38
C ILE A 89 -19.28 9.98 16.48
N GLU A 90 -19.79 10.21 17.69
CA GLU A 90 -21.21 10.53 17.92
C GLU A 90 -21.63 11.84 17.23
N ASP A 91 -20.81 12.88 17.35
CA ASP A 91 -21.09 14.17 16.73
C ASP A 91 -21.03 14.08 15.20
N ALA A 92 -20.12 13.27 14.65
CA ALA A 92 -20.06 12.98 13.22
C ALA A 92 -21.30 12.21 12.73
N ALA A 93 -21.71 11.17 13.45
CA ALA A 93 -22.91 10.39 13.14
C ALA A 93 -24.18 11.26 13.22
N GLY A 94 -24.28 12.14 14.22
CA GLY A 94 -25.36 13.11 14.37
C GLY A 94 -25.47 14.10 13.20
N LYS A 95 -24.37 14.34 12.47
CA LYS A 95 -24.32 15.14 11.23
C LYS A 95 -24.58 14.31 9.96
N GLY A 96 -24.95 13.02 10.12
CA GLY A 96 -25.33 12.11 9.05
C GLY A 96 -24.16 11.37 8.40
N ALA A 97 -22.97 11.35 9.02
CA ALA A 97 -21.86 10.55 8.52
C ALA A 97 -22.21 9.06 8.58
N GLN A 98 -21.98 8.35 7.47
CA GLN A 98 -22.14 6.90 7.38
C GLN A 98 -20.80 6.15 7.51
N LEU A 99 -19.71 6.87 7.24
CA LEU A 99 -18.33 6.43 7.40
C LEU A 99 -17.59 7.43 8.29
N VAL A 100 -16.95 6.97 9.36
CA VAL A 100 -16.10 7.81 10.22
C VAL A 100 -14.66 7.29 10.17
N VAL A 101 -13.70 8.20 10.05
CA VAL A 101 -12.26 7.88 10.06
C VAL A 101 -11.60 8.59 11.23
N LEU A 102 -10.91 7.82 12.06
CA LEU A 102 -10.05 8.33 13.14
C LEU A 102 -8.58 8.43 12.70
N PRO A 103 -7.73 9.18 13.42
CA PRO A 103 -6.35 9.38 13.03
C PRO A 103 -5.40 8.24 13.45
N GLU A 104 -4.15 8.28 13.00
CA GLU A 104 -3.10 7.33 13.43
C GLU A 104 -2.76 7.50 14.91
N ILE A 105 -2.62 6.37 15.63
CA ILE A 105 -2.26 6.28 17.06
C ILE A 105 -3.06 7.28 17.91
N TRP A 106 -4.39 7.25 17.76
CA TRP A 106 -5.27 8.24 18.38
C TRP A 106 -5.46 8.01 19.89
N ASN A 107 -5.13 6.82 20.39
CA ASN A 107 -5.34 6.44 21.79
C ASN A 107 -4.14 6.73 22.71
N SER A 108 -3.02 7.22 22.18
CA SER A 108 -1.78 7.43 22.97
C SER A 108 -0.81 8.40 22.29
N PRO A 109 0.21 8.93 23.01
CA PRO A 109 1.27 9.71 22.38
C PRO A 109 2.06 8.90 21.32
N TYR A 110 2.42 9.55 20.22
CA TYR A 110 3.20 8.93 19.16
C TYR A 110 4.70 8.91 19.51
N SER A 111 5.14 7.89 20.25
CA SER A 111 6.55 7.70 20.59
C SER A 111 6.91 6.23 20.80
N ASN A 112 8.18 5.89 20.56
CA ASN A 112 8.71 4.54 20.77
C ASN A 112 8.61 4.07 22.23
N ASP A 113 8.65 4.99 23.19
CA ASP A 113 8.54 4.68 24.63
C ASP A 113 7.07 4.48 25.04
N SER A 114 6.14 5.15 24.36
CA SER A 114 4.71 5.01 24.62
C SER A 114 4.14 3.72 24.03
N PHE A 115 4.56 3.29 22.84
CA PHE A 115 3.91 2.15 22.18
C PHE A 115 3.77 0.89 23.05
N PRO A 116 4.79 0.41 23.80
CA PRO A 116 4.65 -0.78 24.64
C PRO A 116 3.68 -0.58 25.81
N VAL A 117 3.66 0.63 26.39
CA VAL A 117 2.83 0.96 27.57
C VAL A 117 1.36 1.06 27.18
N TYR A 118 1.08 1.62 26.01
CA TYR A 118 -0.28 1.87 25.55
C TYR A 118 -0.83 0.77 24.65
N ALA A 119 -0.02 -0.24 24.30
CA ALA A 119 -0.46 -1.32 23.42
C ALA A 119 -1.58 -2.16 24.02
N GLU A 120 -2.53 -2.52 23.16
CA GLU A 120 -3.70 -3.32 23.51
C GLU A 120 -3.69 -4.65 22.75
N ASP A 121 -4.15 -5.72 23.40
CA ASP A 121 -4.33 -7.01 22.75
C ASP A 121 -5.76 -7.09 22.19
N ILE A 122 -5.86 -6.83 20.90
CA ILE A 122 -7.14 -6.75 20.16
C ILE A 122 -7.82 -8.13 20.11
N ASP A 123 -7.05 -9.22 20.13
CA ASP A 123 -7.56 -10.57 19.96
C ASP A 123 -7.92 -11.23 21.32
N ALA A 124 -7.45 -10.65 22.44
CA ALA A 124 -7.73 -11.13 23.80
C ALA A 124 -9.08 -10.65 24.39
N GLY A 125 -9.88 -9.91 23.62
CA GLY A 125 -11.23 -9.49 24.00
C GLY A 125 -11.34 -8.05 24.52
N SER A 126 -12.55 -7.63 24.88
CA SER A 126 -12.90 -6.23 25.12
C SER A 126 -12.12 -5.57 26.27
N ASP A 127 -11.84 -6.30 27.34
CA ASP A 127 -11.11 -5.77 28.51
C ASP A 127 -9.62 -5.54 28.18
N ALA A 128 -9.06 -6.33 27.26
CA ALA A 128 -7.67 -6.22 26.82
C ALA A 128 -7.47 -5.16 25.72
N SER A 129 -8.57 -4.71 25.10
CA SER A 129 -8.57 -3.61 24.12
C SER A 129 -9.78 -2.68 24.26
N PRO A 130 -9.77 -1.79 25.27
CA PRO A 130 -10.86 -0.83 25.48
C PRO A 130 -11.05 0.13 24.29
N SER A 131 -9.99 0.41 23.53
CA SER A 131 -10.08 1.24 22.33
C SER A 131 -10.93 0.56 21.26
N THR A 132 -10.69 -0.72 20.97
CA THR A 132 -11.48 -1.46 19.95
C THR A 132 -12.88 -1.83 20.44
N ALA A 133 -13.04 -2.09 21.73
CA ALA A 133 -14.34 -2.31 22.35
C ALA A 133 -15.25 -1.08 22.19
N MET A 134 -14.71 0.12 22.43
CA MET A 134 -15.43 1.38 22.21
C MET A 134 -15.86 1.54 20.75
N LEU A 135 -14.96 1.28 19.80
CA LEU A 135 -15.25 1.42 18.38
C LEU A 135 -16.33 0.43 17.91
N SER A 136 -16.27 -0.82 18.38
CA SER A 136 -17.26 -1.85 18.10
C SER A 136 -18.65 -1.45 18.59
N GLU A 137 -18.75 -0.98 19.84
CA GLU A 137 -20.01 -0.54 20.43
C GLU A 137 -20.58 0.69 19.71
N ALA A 138 -19.73 1.70 19.43
CA ALA A 138 -20.13 2.92 18.75
C ALA A 138 -20.64 2.63 17.33
N ALA A 139 -19.93 1.79 16.56
CA ALA A 139 -20.33 1.40 15.21
C ALA A 139 -21.71 0.71 15.21
N ARG A 140 -21.94 -0.22 16.16
CA ARG A 140 -23.22 -0.90 16.32
C ARG A 140 -24.34 0.04 16.73
N ARG A 141 -24.12 0.87 17.74
CA ARG A 141 -25.17 1.75 18.28
C ARG A 141 -25.58 2.82 17.28
N LEU A 142 -24.62 3.38 16.56
CA LEU A 142 -24.84 4.46 15.60
C LEU A 142 -25.17 3.96 14.19
N GLN A 143 -25.05 2.65 13.93
CA GLN A 143 -25.29 2.02 12.62
C GLN A 143 -24.41 2.62 11.50
N ILE A 144 -23.13 2.87 11.81
CA ILE A 144 -22.14 3.44 10.88
C ILE A 144 -20.94 2.49 10.68
N THR A 145 -20.19 2.70 9.60
CA THR A 145 -18.88 2.08 9.41
C THR A 145 -17.81 2.97 10.04
N ILE A 146 -16.85 2.38 10.76
CA ILE A 146 -15.74 3.11 11.38
C ILE A 146 -14.40 2.55 10.90
N ILE A 147 -13.59 3.42 10.31
CA ILE A 147 -12.15 3.21 10.13
C ILE A 147 -11.49 3.71 11.41
N GLY A 148 -11.16 2.79 12.29
CA GLY A 148 -10.73 3.04 13.66
C GLY A 148 -9.35 3.66 13.81
N GLY A 149 -8.89 4.44 12.84
CA GLY A 149 -7.58 5.06 12.86
C GLY A 149 -6.50 4.02 13.04
N SER A 150 -5.52 4.25 13.90
CA SER A 150 -4.73 3.14 14.42
C SER A 150 -4.45 3.26 15.91
N ILE A 151 -4.07 2.14 16.52
CA ILE A 151 -3.58 2.04 17.89
C ILE A 151 -2.32 1.16 17.93
N PRO A 152 -1.48 1.26 18.96
CA PRO A 152 -0.46 0.25 19.21
C PRO A 152 -1.15 -1.07 19.58
N GLU A 153 -0.92 -2.12 18.81
CA GLU A 153 -1.43 -3.47 19.06
C GLU A 153 -0.33 -4.34 19.67
N ARG A 154 -0.66 -5.10 20.71
CA ARG A 154 0.16 -6.17 21.24
C ARG A 154 -0.32 -7.51 20.70
N CYS A 155 0.61 -8.31 20.20
CA CYS A 155 0.34 -9.69 19.76
C CYS A 155 1.55 -10.55 20.12
N GLY A 156 1.43 -11.24 21.27
CA GLY A 156 2.57 -11.86 21.95
C GLY A 156 3.65 -10.82 22.29
N ASP A 157 4.90 -11.14 21.96
CA ASP A 157 6.06 -10.27 22.21
C ASP A 157 6.22 -9.12 21.19
N ARG A 158 5.32 -9.05 20.20
CA ARG A 158 5.41 -8.08 19.10
C ARG A 158 4.39 -6.97 19.26
N LEU A 159 4.82 -5.78 18.86
CA LEU A 159 3.98 -4.59 18.78
C LEU A 159 3.75 -4.21 17.32
N TYR A 160 2.57 -3.72 16.99
CA TYR A 160 2.21 -3.26 15.65
C TYR A 160 1.49 -1.91 15.70
N ASN A 161 1.55 -1.14 14.62
CA ASN A 161 0.67 0.01 14.39
C ASN A 161 -0.53 -0.50 13.59
N THR A 162 -1.71 -0.54 14.22
CA THR A 162 -2.83 -1.34 13.72
C THR A 162 -4.11 -0.54 13.57
N CYS A 163 -4.67 -0.55 12.37
CA CYS A 163 -5.98 -0.02 12.03
C CYS A 163 -7.04 -1.12 12.02
N CYS A 164 -8.13 -0.89 12.75
CA CYS A 164 -9.28 -1.78 12.78
C CYS A 164 -10.48 -1.15 12.07
N VAL A 165 -11.19 -1.94 11.26
CA VAL A 165 -12.40 -1.52 10.54
C VAL A 165 -13.60 -2.19 11.18
N PHE A 166 -14.58 -1.41 11.62
CA PHE A 166 -15.83 -1.92 12.20
C PHE A 166 -17.01 -1.63 11.26
N GLY A 167 -17.84 -2.66 11.02
CA GLY A 167 -19.08 -2.51 10.27
C GLY A 167 -20.23 -2.02 11.16
N LYS A 168 -21.39 -1.73 10.54
CA LYS A 168 -22.59 -1.23 11.23
C LYS A 168 -23.17 -2.18 12.29
N ASP A 169 -22.81 -3.46 12.25
CA ASP A 169 -23.18 -4.45 13.26
C ASP A 169 -22.20 -4.50 14.45
N GLY A 170 -21.19 -3.63 14.46
CA GLY A 170 -20.12 -3.58 15.45
C GLY A 170 -19.04 -4.64 15.26
N LYS A 171 -19.13 -5.51 14.24
CA LYS A 171 -18.12 -6.56 14.03
C LYS A 171 -16.85 -5.97 13.43
N LEU A 172 -15.71 -6.47 13.90
CA LEU A 172 -14.41 -6.23 13.28
C LEU A 172 -14.39 -6.88 11.89
N ARG A 173 -14.30 -6.07 10.84
CA ARG A 173 -14.30 -6.50 9.43
C ARG A 173 -12.90 -6.71 8.89
N ALA A 174 -11.94 -5.91 9.35
CA ALA A 174 -10.55 -6.03 8.95
C ALA A 174 -9.61 -5.46 10.01
N LYS A 175 -8.39 -5.99 10.02
CA LYS A 175 -7.25 -5.53 10.81
C LYS A 175 -6.09 -5.27 9.85
N HIS A 176 -5.60 -4.04 9.78
CA HIS A 176 -4.48 -3.64 8.95
C HIS A 176 -3.30 -3.24 9.84
N ARG A 177 -2.22 -4.03 9.80
CA ARG A 177 -0.95 -3.67 10.44
C ARG A 177 -0.10 -2.90 9.43
N LYS A 178 0.35 -1.72 9.80
CA LYS A 178 1.18 -0.82 8.97
C LYS A 178 2.32 -1.60 8.31
N ILE A 179 2.38 -1.57 6.98
CA ILE A 179 3.32 -2.40 6.21
C ILE A 179 4.68 -1.70 6.15
N HIS A 180 4.68 -0.38 5.93
CA HIS A 180 5.88 0.42 5.81
C HIS A 180 6.09 1.24 7.08
N LEU A 181 7.03 0.80 7.93
CA LEU A 181 7.38 1.51 9.15
C LEU A 181 8.11 2.82 8.84
N PHE A 182 7.84 3.83 9.66
CA PHE A 182 8.41 5.16 9.54
C PHE A 182 9.82 5.22 10.11
N ASP A 183 10.78 4.79 9.30
CA ASP A 183 12.21 4.92 9.58
C ASP A 183 12.80 6.02 8.72
N ILE A 184 12.89 7.23 9.30
CA ILE A 184 13.51 8.38 8.63
C ILE A 184 14.64 8.96 9.47
N ASP A 185 15.64 9.47 8.76
CA ASP A 185 16.73 10.24 9.33
C ASP A 185 17.00 11.42 8.39
N ILE A 186 16.43 12.58 8.73
CA ILE A 186 16.63 13.84 8.02
C ILE A 186 17.58 14.68 8.88
N PRO A 187 18.87 14.77 8.50
CA PRO A 187 19.89 15.44 9.30
C PRO A 187 19.46 16.85 9.72
N GLY A 188 19.54 17.12 11.02
CA GLY A 188 19.21 18.43 11.61
C GLY A 188 17.72 18.79 11.62
N LYS A 189 16.82 17.88 11.23
CA LYS A 189 15.37 18.13 11.25
C LYS A 189 14.60 17.10 12.07
N ILE A 190 14.63 15.83 11.67
CA ILE A 190 13.88 14.78 12.34
C ILE A 190 14.53 13.41 12.11
N THR A 191 14.71 12.67 13.20
CA THR A 191 15.10 11.27 13.20
C THR A 191 14.03 10.50 13.96
N PHE A 192 13.36 9.57 13.29
CA PHE A 192 12.37 8.69 13.90
C PHE A 192 12.54 7.28 13.32
N MET A 193 12.65 6.29 14.19
CA MET A 193 12.79 4.89 13.80
C MET A 193 11.72 4.07 14.49
N GLU A 194 10.56 3.95 13.84
CA GLU A 194 9.41 3.18 14.33
C GLU A 194 9.78 1.69 14.49
N SER A 195 10.70 1.18 13.64
CA SER A 195 11.16 -0.21 13.68
C SER A 195 12.00 -0.60 14.91
N LYS A 196 12.38 0.36 15.76
CA LYS A 196 13.01 0.06 17.05
C LYS A 196 12.04 -0.62 18.01
N THR A 197 10.75 -0.33 17.87
CA THR A 197 9.71 -0.80 18.80
C THR A 197 8.61 -1.59 18.08
N LEU A 198 8.18 -1.14 16.89
CA LEU A 198 7.08 -1.77 16.16
C LEU A 198 7.56 -2.77 15.10
N THR A 199 6.69 -3.72 14.83
CA THR A 199 6.84 -4.74 13.80
C THR A 199 5.98 -4.36 12.59
N ALA A 200 6.53 -4.53 11.39
CA ALA A 200 5.82 -4.31 10.14
C ALA A 200 4.73 -5.38 9.92
N GLY A 201 3.60 -4.97 9.36
CA GLY A 201 2.64 -5.88 8.74
C GLY A 201 3.18 -6.53 7.46
N GLU A 202 2.47 -7.55 6.98
CA GLU A 202 2.92 -8.37 5.83
C GLU A 202 1.96 -8.37 4.65
N ASN A 203 0.74 -7.85 4.83
CA ASN A 203 -0.35 -8.00 3.86
C ASN A 203 -1.09 -6.69 3.63
N PRO A 204 -1.35 -6.31 2.36
CA PRO A 204 -2.34 -5.29 2.02
C PRO A 204 -3.72 -5.65 2.57
N THR A 205 -4.47 -4.65 3.04
CA THR A 205 -5.81 -4.83 3.60
C THR A 205 -6.83 -4.11 2.75
N ILE A 206 -7.77 -4.87 2.20
CA ILE A 206 -8.93 -4.38 1.48
C ILE A 206 -10.17 -4.99 2.11
N VAL A 207 -11.22 -4.19 2.30
CA VAL A 207 -12.41 -4.60 3.03
C VAL A 207 -13.66 -4.14 2.30
N ASP A 208 -14.62 -5.06 2.19
CA ASP A 208 -15.97 -4.75 1.71
C ASP A 208 -16.81 -4.26 2.88
N THR A 209 -17.44 -3.10 2.71
CA THR A 209 -18.28 -2.44 3.72
C THR A 209 -19.60 -2.00 3.08
N ASP A 210 -20.54 -1.54 3.89
CA ASP A 210 -21.83 -1.04 3.40
C ASP A 210 -21.68 0.23 2.54
N VAL A 211 -20.57 0.95 2.68
CA VAL A 211 -20.22 2.15 1.91
C VAL A 211 -19.26 1.84 0.77
N GLY A 212 -19.06 0.57 0.41
CA GLY A 212 -18.20 0.13 -0.69
C GLY A 212 -16.90 -0.52 -0.24
N ARG A 213 -16.04 -0.81 -1.23
CA ARG A 213 -14.74 -1.46 -1.03
C ARG A 213 -13.66 -0.44 -0.70
N ILE A 214 -13.00 -0.61 0.45
CA ILE A 214 -12.00 0.33 0.98
C ILE A 214 -10.63 -0.33 1.09
N GLY A 215 -9.60 0.32 0.56
CA GLY A 215 -8.19 -0.02 0.80
C GLY A 215 -7.64 0.74 2.01
N ILE A 216 -6.95 0.05 2.91
CA ILE A 216 -6.42 0.62 4.15
C ILE A 216 -4.89 0.72 4.08
N GLY A 217 -4.35 1.90 4.35
CA GLY A 217 -2.93 2.09 4.65
C GLY A 217 -2.79 2.97 5.88
N ILE A 218 -1.61 3.02 6.49
CA ILE A 218 -1.34 3.92 7.62
C ILE A 218 -0.14 4.81 7.27
N CYS A 219 -0.37 6.13 7.31
CA CYS A 219 0.65 7.17 7.25
C CYS A 219 1.70 6.96 6.15
N TYR A 220 2.86 6.41 6.52
CA TYR A 220 3.99 6.18 5.62
C TYR A 220 3.67 5.26 4.45
N ASP A 221 2.65 4.40 4.58
CA ASP A 221 2.13 3.56 3.48
C ASP A 221 1.70 4.40 2.26
N ILE A 222 1.26 5.65 2.46
CA ILE A 222 0.86 6.54 1.34
C ILE A 222 2.04 6.85 0.43
N ARG A 223 3.30 6.68 0.85
CA ARG A 223 4.48 6.92 0.00
C ARG A 223 4.72 5.82 -1.05
N PHE A 224 4.08 4.67 -0.89
CA PHE A 224 4.28 3.49 -1.73
C PHE A 224 3.09 3.34 -2.69
N GLN A 225 3.25 3.87 -3.91
CA GLN A 225 2.21 3.87 -4.94
C GLN A 225 1.72 2.45 -5.27
N GLU A 226 2.60 1.46 -5.16
CA GLU A 226 2.31 0.05 -5.47
C GLU A 226 1.20 -0.49 -4.58
N LEU A 227 1.10 -0.03 -3.33
CA LEU A 227 0.02 -0.42 -2.43
C LEU A 227 -1.34 0.11 -2.94
N ALA A 228 -1.37 1.38 -3.37
CA ALA A 228 -2.57 1.99 -3.93
C ALA A 228 -2.98 1.33 -5.26
N MET A 229 -2.01 1.00 -6.12
CA MET A 229 -2.26 0.28 -7.36
C MET A 229 -2.87 -1.11 -7.12
N VAL A 230 -2.39 -1.83 -6.11
CA VAL A 230 -2.97 -3.12 -5.71
C VAL A 230 -4.41 -2.96 -5.23
N TYR A 231 -4.71 -1.90 -4.48
CA TYR A 231 -6.08 -1.63 -4.04
C TYR A 231 -7.02 -1.27 -5.19
N ALA A 232 -6.56 -0.41 -6.11
CA ALA A 232 -7.30 -0.04 -7.31
C ALA A 232 -7.59 -1.26 -8.21
N ALA A 233 -6.56 -2.09 -8.46
CA ALA A 233 -6.69 -3.33 -9.21
C ALA A 233 -7.66 -4.34 -8.58
N ARG A 234 -7.84 -4.27 -7.25
CA ARG A 234 -8.80 -5.10 -6.50
C ARG A 234 -10.17 -4.45 -6.35
N GLY A 235 -10.43 -3.37 -7.08
CA GLY A 235 -11.74 -2.71 -7.14
C GLY A 235 -12.06 -1.87 -5.91
N ALA A 236 -11.06 -1.34 -5.20
CA ALA A 236 -11.31 -0.30 -4.20
C ALA A 236 -12.00 0.91 -4.85
N HIS A 237 -12.83 1.61 -4.07
CA HIS A 237 -13.46 2.88 -4.45
C HIS A 237 -12.84 4.04 -3.66
N LEU A 238 -12.39 3.73 -2.44
CA LEU A 238 -11.81 4.66 -1.48
C LEU A 238 -10.53 4.06 -0.90
N LEU A 239 -9.49 4.89 -0.77
CA LEU A 239 -8.31 4.58 0.02
C LEU A 239 -8.35 5.42 1.30
N CYS A 240 -8.21 4.78 2.46
CA CYS A 240 -8.13 5.46 3.74
C CYS A 240 -6.72 5.37 4.31
N TYR A 241 -6.14 6.51 4.65
CA TYR A 241 -4.85 6.63 5.32
C TYR A 241 -4.97 7.45 6.62
N PRO A 242 -5.32 6.82 7.75
CA PRO A 242 -5.00 7.41 9.05
C PRO A 242 -3.49 7.68 9.10
N GLY A 243 -3.06 8.88 9.44
CA GLY A 243 -1.64 9.20 9.46
C GLY A 243 -1.29 10.53 10.09
N ALA A 244 -0.15 10.56 10.78
CA ALA A 244 0.41 11.75 11.40
C ALA A 244 1.71 12.14 10.69
N PHE A 245 1.66 12.97 9.64
CA PHE A 245 2.89 13.57 9.09
C PHE A 245 3.42 14.64 10.05
N ASN A 246 4.74 14.87 10.07
CA ASN A 246 5.35 15.92 10.90
C ASN A 246 5.49 17.26 10.16
N MET A 247 5.91 18.29 10.89
CA MET A 247 6.15 19.65 10.38
C MET A 247 7.20 19.77 9.27
N THR A 248 8.08 18.78 9.08
CA THR A 248 9.04 18.77 7.96
C THR A 248 8.44 18.15 6.71
N THR A 249 7.78 16.99 6.84
CA THR A 249 7.27 16.24 5.69
C THR A 249 5.87 16.67 5.26
N GLY A 250 5.06 17.18 6.18
CA GLY A 250 3.67 17.60 5.98
C GLY A 250 3.53 18.64 4.88
N PRO A 251 4.15 19.84 5.02
CA PRO A 251 4.04 20.92 4.05
C PRO A 251 4.44 20.54 2.63
N LEU A 252 5.36 19.58 2.48
CA LEU A 252 5.92 19.20 1.18
C LEU A 252 5.17 18.03 0.52
N HIS A 253 4.67 17.10 1.32
CA HIS A 253 4.27 15.78 0.81
C HIS A 253 2.85 15.38 1.17
N TRP A 254 2.24 15.93 2.22
CA TRP A 254 0.93 15.46 2.67
C TRP A 254 -0.13 15.62 1.57
N GLU A 255 -0.29 16.85 1.06
CA GLU A 255 -1.26 17.10 -0.02
C GLU A 255 -0.86 16.48 -1.35
N LEU A 256 0.42 16.57 -1.70
CA LEU A 256 0.94 16.03 -2.95
C LEU A 256 0.66 14.53 -3.07
N LEU A 257 0.96 13.75 -2.03
CA LEU A 257 0.82 12.30 -2.05
C LEU A 257 -0.66 11.90 -2.13
N GLN A 258 -1.55 12.49 -1.35
CA GLN A 258 -2.97 12.15 -1.43
C GLN A 258 -3.58 12.42 -2.80
N ARG A 259 -3.23 13.57 -3.42
CA ARG A 259 -3.72 13.93 -4.76
C ARG A 259 -3.17 13.00 -5.83
N ALA A 260 -1.88 12.64 -5.74
CA ALA A 260 -1.29 11.66 -6.65
C ALA A 260 -1.97 10.28 -6.51
N ARG A 261 -2.19 9.78 -5.29
CA ARG A 261 -2.89 8.50 -5.06
C ARG A 261 -4.30 8.51 -5.64
N ALA A 262 -5.03 9.62 -5.48
CA ALA A 262 -6.39 9.76 -6.00
C ALA A 262 -6.41 9.82 -7.54
N ALA A 263 -5.62 10.71 -8.13
CA ALA A 263 -5.60 10.96 -9.57
C ALA A 263 -5.08 9.77 -10.37
N ASP A 264 -3.98 9.14 -9.93
CA ASP A 264 -3.32 8.06 -10.67
C ASP A 264 -4.09 6.73 -10.61
N ASN A 265 -4.90 6.54 -9.56
CA ASN A 265 -5.68 5.31 -9.36
C ASN A 265 -7.18 5.52 -9.65
N GLN A 266 -7.59 6.77 -9.89
CA GLN A 266 -8.97 7.18 -10.15
C GLN A 266 -9.91 6.79 -9.01
N LEU A 267 -9.47 7.01 -7.77
CA LEU A 267 -10.17 6.65 -6.52
C LEU A 267 -10.34 7.87 -5.64
N TYR A 268 -11.28 7.80 -4.70
CA TYR A 268 -11.25 8.71 -3.56
C TYR A 268 -10.08 8.38 -2.63
N VAL A 269 -9.52 9.40 -1.97
CA VAL A 269 -8.52 9.24 -0.91
C VAL A 269 -8.94 10.06 0.31
N ALA A 270 -9.02 9.41 1.46
CA ALA A 270 -9.29 10.05 2.74
C ALA A 270 -8.08 9.91 3.66
N THR A 271 -7.59 11.03 4.18
CA THR A 271 -6.48 11.08 5.13
C THR A 271 -6.95 11.70 6.44
N CYS A 272 -6.67 11.04 7.57
CA CYS A 272 -7.08 11.54 8.88
C CYS A 272 -5.88 11.61 9.82
N SER A 273 -5.60 12.81 10.30
CA SER A 273 -4.42 13.20 11.05
C SER A 273 -4.81 13.65 12.46
N PRO A 274 -3.98 13.43 13.49
CA PRO A 274 -4.17 14.10 14.77
C PRO A 274 -4.06 15.62 14.60
N ALA A 275 -4.71 16.37 15.49
CA ALA A 275 -4.51 17.80 15.60
C ALA A 275 -3.07 18.10 16.02
N ARG A 276 -2.58 19.29 15.66
CA ARG A 276 -1.22 19.72 15.98
C ARG A 276 -1.11 20.06 17.47
N ASP A 277 -0.19 19.39 18.14
CA ASP A 277 0.27 19.75 19.48
C ASP A 277 1.77 20.05 19.45
N THR A 278 2.13 21.30 19.73
CA THR A 278 3.53 21.76 19.78
C THR A 278 4.23 21.40 21.08
N SER A 279 3.49 20.95 22.10
CA SER A 279 4.05 20.44 23.36
C SER A 279 4.36 18.94 23.30
N ALA A 280 3.79 18.22 22.34
CA ALA A 280 4.05 16.80 22.12
C ALA A 280 5.46 16.55 21.54
N GLY A 281 6.06 15.41 21.91
CA GLY A 281 7.36 14.98 21.35
C GLY A 281 7.33 14.70 19.84
N TYR A 282 6.15 14.46 19.26
CA TYR A 282 5.92 14.37 17.83
C TYR A 282 4.83 15.35 17.40
N THR A 283 5.22 16.46 16.79
CA THR A 283 4.28 17.49 16.33
C THR A 283 3.66 17.10 14.99
N ALA A 284 2.39 16.73 15.01
CA ALA A 284 1.61 16.40 13.82
C ALA A 284 1.35 17.63 12.94
N TRP A 285 1.26 17.40 11.63
CA TRP A 285 0.95 18.41 10.64
C TRP A 285 -0.51 18.86 10.75
N GLY A 286 -1.44 17.94 11.05
CA GLY A 286 -2.89 18.16 10.92
C GLY A 286 -3.35 17.95 9.48
N HIS A 287 -4.25 18.83 9.01
CA HIS A 287 -4.78 18.87 7.65
C HIS A 287 -5.40 17.56 7.17
N SER A 288 -6.29 16.96 7.96
CA SER A 288 -7.13 15.84 7.51
C SER A 288 -7.91 16.24 6.24
N THR A 289 -7.87 15.42 5.20
CA THR A 289 -8.34 15.80 3.87
C THR A 289 -9.09 14.66 3.17
N LEU A 290 -10.16 15.02 2.45
CA LEU A 290 -10.80 14.18 1.44
C LEU A 290 -10.42 14.69 0.04
N VAL A 291 -9.93 13.79 -0.79
CA VAL A 291 -9.58 14.04 -2.21
C VAL A 291 -10.47 13.20 -3.11
N GLY A 292 -11.00 13.82 -4.16
CA GLY A 292 -11.82 13.19 -5.18
C GLY A 292 -11.01 12.50 -6.30
N PRO A 293 -11.68 11.74 -7.17
CA PRO A 293 -11.03 10.89 -8.18
C PRO A 293 -10.30 11.67 -9.29
N PHE A 294 -10.52 12.99 -9.42
CA PHE A 294 -9.75 13.86 -10.34
C PHE A 294 -8.49 14.45 -9.65
N GLY A 295 -8.24 14.12 -8.38
CA GLY A 295 -7.15 14.69 -7.59
C GLY A 295 -7.47 16.08 -7.01
N GLU A 296 -8.75 16.45 -7.00
CA GLU A 296 -9.30 17.66 -6.41
C GLU A 296 -9.48 17.49 -4.89
N VAL A 297 -9.09 18.49 -4.11
CA VAL A 297 -9.35 18.51 -2.66
C VAL A 297 -10.80 18.91 -2.43
N LEU A 298 -11.61 18.00 -1.89
CA LEU A 298 -13.04 18.21 -1.66
C LEU A 298 -13.32 18.84 -0.30
N ALA A 299 -12.53 18.47 0.71
CA ALA A 299 -12.59 19.07 2.04
C ALA A 299 -11.26 18.88 2.75
N THR A 300 -10.81 19.87 3.50
CA THR A 300 -9.60 19.78 4.32
C THR A 300 -9.77 20.57 5.62
N THR A 301 -9.15 20.09 6.69
CA THR A 301 -8.97 20.88 7.91
C THR A 301 -7.73 21.77 7.79
N GLU A 302 -7.61 22.70 8.74
CA GLU A 302 -6.34 23.28 9.14
C GLU A 302 -5.63 22.34 10.14
N HIS A 303 -4.88 22.89 11.10
CA HIS A 303 -4.07 22.14 12.07
C HIS A 303 -4.73 21.94 13.43
N GLU A 304 -5.82 22.64 13.73
CA GLU A 304 -6.56 22.52 14.99
C GLU A 304 -7.50 21.31 15.00
N GLU A 305 -7.98 20.94 16.19
CA GLU A 305 -8.99 19.90 16.33
C GLU A 305 -10.26 20.26 15.56
N THR A 306 -10.68 19.39 14.64
CA THR A 306 -11.81 19.68 13.74
C THR A 306 -12.38 18.38 13.19
N ILE A 307 -13.71 18.33 13.05
CA ILE A 307 -14.39 17.26 12.32
C ILE A 307 -14.90 17.83 11.01
N ILE A 308 -14.43 17.30 9.89
CA ILE A 308 -15.01 17.61 8.58
C ILE A 308 -16.03 16.56 8.20
N ILE A 309 -17.15 17.00 7.62
CA ILE A 309 -18.17 16.16 7.01
C ILE A 309 -18.18 16.49 5.52
N ALA A 310 -17.95 15.50 4.67
CA ALA A 310 -17.93 15.67 3.23
C ALA A 310 -18.74 14.57 2.54
N GLU A 311 -19.21 14.84 1.33
CA GLU A 311 -19.94 13.87 0.53
C GLU A 311 -18.99 13.12 -0.41
N ILE A 312 -19.18 11.81 -0.50
CA ILE A 312 -18.58 10.95 -1.51
C ILE A 312 -19.67 10.61 -2.52
N ASP A 313 -19.34 10.68 -3.81
CA ASP A 313 -20.19 10.26 -4.92
C ASP A 313 -19.40 9.35 -5.87
N TYR A 314 -19.60 8.04 -5.77
CA TYR A 314 -18.90 7.07 -6.59
C TYR A 314 -19.28 7.10 -8.06
N SER A 315 -20.35 7.81 -8.46
CA SER A 315 -20.58 8.07 -9.89
C SER A 315 -19.45 8.90 -10.50
N LEU A 316 -18.73 9.70 -9.71
CA LEU A 316 -17.57 10.48 -10.15
C LEU A 316 -16.35 9.61 -10.49
N ILE A 317 -16.23 8.40 -9.91
CA ILE A 317 -15.19 7.44 -10.30
C ILE A 317 -15.44 6.95 -11.73
N GLU A 318 -16.69 6.61 -12.04
CA GLU A 318 -17.06 6.14 -13.38
C GLU A 318 -16.95 7.28 -14.40
N LEU A 319 -17.39 8.49 -14.04
CA LEU A 319 -17.17 9.68 -14.88
C LEU A 319 -15.68 9.92 -15.16
N ARG A 320 -14.83 9.80 -14.12
CA ARG A 320 -13.37 9.95 -14.24
C ARG A 320 -12.78 8.94 -15.22
N ARG A 321 -13.18 7.67 -15.09
CA ARG A 321 -12.74 6.54 -15.94
C ARG A 321 -13.19 6.68 -17.38
N GLN A 322 -14.40 7.19 -17.62
CA GLN A 322 -14.90 7.47 -18.96
C GLN A 322 -14.19 8.68 -19.60
N SER A 323 -13.92 9.72 -18.81
CA SER A 323 -13.31 10.96 -19.30
C SER A 323 -11.82 10.81 -19.62
N ILE A 324 -11.07 10.07 -18.80
CA ILE A 324 -9.67 9.70 -19.09
C ILE A 324 -9.52 8.21 -18.78
N PRO A 325 -9.74 7.34 -19.77
CA PRO A 325 -9.62 5.90 -19.57
C PRO A 325 -8.15 5.50 -19.42
N ASP A 326 -7.71 5.36 -18.17
CA ASP A 326 -6.41 4.78 -17.88
C ASP A 326 -6.50 3.27 -18.11
N LYS A 327 -5.83 2.75 -19.15
CA LYS A 327 -5.77 1.30 -19.46
C LYS A 327 -4.94 0.51 -18.43
N GLN A 328 -5.09 0.80 -17.13
CA GLN A 328 -4.45 0.03 -16.05
C GLN A 328 -4.91 -1.43 -16.04
N ALA A 329 -6.11 -1.74 -16.55
CA ALA A 329 -6.63 -3.11 -16.68
C ALA A 329 -5.69 -4.08 -17.41
N ASN A 330 -4.81 -3.60 -18.30
CA ASN A 330 -3.82 -4.43 -19.00
C ASN A 330 -2.45 -4.51 -18.29
N TYR A 331 -2.19 -3.66 -17.29
CA TYR A 331 -0.96 -3.66 -16.49
C TYR A 331 -1.06 -4.53 -15.22
N VAL A 332 -2.28 -4.82 -14.75
CA VAL A 332 -2.53 -5.57 -13.50
C VAL A 332 -1.93 -6.98 -13.52
N GLY A 333 -1.86 -7.63 -14.69
CA GLY A 333 -1.19 -8.93 -14.85
C GLY A 333 0.30 -8.89 -14.55
N TRP A 334 0.98 -7.77 -14.88
CA TRP A 334 2.39 -7.56 -14.59
C TRP A 334 2.61 -7.25 -13.10
N VAL A 335 1.83 -6.33 -12.52
CA VAL A 335 1.97 -5.93 -11.11
C VAL A 335 1.68 -7.09 -10.15
N HIS A 336 0.74 -7.99 -10.45
CA HIS A 336 0.50 -9.16 -9.61
C HIS A 336 1.70 -10.12 -9.54
N HIS A 337 2.43 -10.29 -10.64
CA HIS A 337 3.67 -11.07 -10.68
C HIS A 337 4.84 -10.31 -10.02
N GLU A 338 4.85 -8.98 -10.16
CA GLU A 338 5.91 -8.12 -9.64
C GLU A 338 5.77 -7.84 -8.14
N VAL A 339 4.57 -7.82 -7.55
CA VAL A 339 4.38 -7.74 -6.09
C VAL A 339 4.92 -9.00 -5.38
N GLN A 340 4.85 -10.17 -6.03
CA GLN A 340 5.56 -11.37 -5.54
C GLN A 340 7.08 -11.22 -5.68
N ALA A 341 7.56 -10.58 -6.76
CA ALA A 341 8.97 -10.22 -6.89
C ALA A 341 9.40 -9.13 -5.89
N GLN A 342 8.54 -8.18 -5.53
CA GLN A 342 8.77 -7.15 -4.53
C GLN A 342 8.83 -7.74 -3.11
N ARG A 343 8.05 -8.80 -2.82
CA ARG A 343 8.24 -9.58 -1.57
C ARG A 343 9.64 -10.18 -1.48
N VAL A 344 10.19 -10.63 -2.61
CA VAL A 344 11.56 -11.14 -2.71
C VAL A 344 12.57 -10.00 -2.65
N ILE A 345 12.36 -8.88 -3.35
CA ILE A 345 13.23 -7.71 -3.36
C ILE A 345 13.27 -7.04 -1.97
N ILE A 346 12.14 -6.88 -1.28
CA ILE A 346 12.08 -6.36 0.09
C ILE A 346 12.79 -7.30 1.06
N ARG A 347 12.65 -8.63 0.91
CA ARG A 347 13.44 -9.60 1.69
C ARG A 347 14.94 -9.50 1.40
N ILE A 348 15.32 -9.36 0.13
CA ILE A 348 16.71 -9.21 -0.30
C ILE A 348 17.28 -7.88 0.21
N LEU A 349 16.56 -6.76 0.08
CA LEU A 349 16.98 -5.45 0.58
C LEU A 349 17.12 -5.44 2.11
N ARG A 350 16.22 -6.13 2.84
CA ARG A 350 16.34 -6.34 4.29
C ARG A 350 17.57 -7.19 4.64
N GLN A 351 17.84 -8.27 3.90
CA GLN A 351 19.06 -9.05 4.08
C GLN A 351 20.32 -8.24 3.74
N CYS A 352 20.30 -7.43 2.68
CA CYS A 352 21.40 -6.55 2.30
C CYS A 352 21.67 -5.50 3.38
N GLN A 353 20.65 -4.85 3.93
CA GLN A 353 20.80 -3.88 5.03
C GLN A 353 21.32 -4.54 6.33
N LEU A 354 20.88 -5.76 6.64
CA LEU A 354 21.40 -6.54 7.78
C LEU A 354 22.86 -6.96 7.58
N VAL A 355 23.24 -7.39 6.38
CA VAL A 355 24.62 -7.74 6.00
C VAL A 355 25.51 -6.49 6.04
N GLN A 356 25.02 -5.35 5.58
CA GLN A 356 25.74 -4.08 5.61
C GLN A 356 25.97 -3.61 7.05
N ARG A 357 24.98 -3.71 7.96
CA ARG A 357 25.16 -3.43 9.40
C ARG A 357 26.15 -4.39 10.08
N ARG A 358 26.13 -5.69 9.76
CA ARG A 358 27.12 -6.66 10.26
C ARG A 358 28.53 -6.38 9.73
N ALA A 359 28.67 -5.94 8.48
CA ALA A 359 29.96 -5.56 7.92
C ALA A 359 30.53 -4.29 8.58
N THR A 360 29.70 -3.30 8.92
CA THR A 360 30.13 -2.10 9.66
C THR A 360 30.58 -2.41 11.09
N LEU A 361 29.90 -3.34 11.78
CA LEU A 361 30.30 -3.81 13.12
C LEU A 361 31.63 -4.58 13.11
N VAL A 362 31.90 -5.37 12.07
CA VAL A 362 33.19 -6.08 11.92
C VAL A 362 34.32 -5.10 11.56
N HIS A 363 34.04 -4.03 10.81
CA HIS A 363 35.04 -3.01 10.46
C HIS A 363 35.59 -2.21 11.64
N HIS A 364 34.86 -2.11 12.76
CA HIS A 364 35.41 -1.53 13.99
C HIS A 364 36.32 -2.47 14.79
N SER A 365 36.50 -3.72 14.35
CA SER A 365 37.23 -4.73 15.13
C SER A 365 38.50 -5.30 14.49
N ASN A 366 38.84 -4.99 13.23
CA ASN A 366 40.11 -5.45 12.63
C ASN A 366 40.44 -4.76 11.28
N GLU A 367 41.55 -4.03 11.22
CA GLU A 367 41.96 -3.24 10.04
C GLU A 367 42.65 -4.02 8.91
N HIS A 368 42.89 -5.34 9.02
CA HIS A 368 43.78 -6.05 8.08
C HIS A 368 43.17 -7.15 7.17
N ARG A 369 41.86 -7.17 6.89
CA ARG A 369 41.28 -8.10 5.88
C ARG A 369 40.19 -7.46 5.01
N GLN A 370 40.56 -6.56 4.11
CA GLN A 370 39.60 -5.89 3.21
C GLN A 370 39.30 -6.61 1.88
N VAL A 371 40.07 -7.62 1.45
CA VAL A 371 39.89 -8.20 0.09
C VAL A 371 39.15 -9.55 0.09
N LEU A 372 39.19 -10.32 1.17
CA LEU A 372 38.51 -11.63 1.24
C LEU A 372 37.00 -11.55 1.56
N SER A 373 36.51 -10.47 2.17
CA SER A 373 35.11 -10.37 2.63
C SER A 373 34.11 -10.13 1.49
N ILE A 374 34.47 -9.32 0.48
CA ILE A 374 33.59 -8.96 -0.64
C ILE A 374 33.30 -10.16 -1.54
N SER A 375 34.29 -11.05 -1.74
CA SER A 375 34.14 -12.29 -2.51
C SER A 375 33.15 -13.26 -1.85
N ILE A 376 33.27 -13.43 -0.52
CA ILE A 376 32.38 -14.31 0.25
C ILE A 376 30.94 -13.74 0.28
N ILE A 377 30.80 -12.42 0.42
CA ILE A 377 29.49 -11.75 0.40
C ILE A 377 28.84 -11.89 -0.99
N ARG A 378 29.59 -11.73 -2.09
CA ARG A 378 29.08 -11.98 -3.45
C ARG A 378 28.66 -13.44 -3.66
N GLY A 379 29.44 -14.39 -3.15
CA GLY A 379 29.12 -15.82 -3.24
C GLY A 379 27.89 -16.23 -2.43
N LEU A 380 27.67 -15.63 -1.25
CA LEU A 380 26.49 -15.85 -0.44
C LEU A 380 25.23 -15.21 -1.04
N MET A 381 25.35 -14.01 -1.62
CA MET A 381 24.24 -13.37 -2.35
C MET A 381 23.83 -14.17 -3.58
N ALA A 382 24.79 -14.68 -4.36
CA ALA A 382 24.49 -15.51 -5.53
C ALA A 382 23.77 -16.84 -5.13
N LYS A 383 24.19 -17.47 -4.02
CA LYS A 383 23.56 -18.69 -3.51
C LYS A 383 22.16 -18.45 -2.93
N ALA A 384 21.92 -17.31 -2.27
CA ALA A 384 20.60 -16.94 -1.74
C ALA A 384 19.60 -16.68 -2.88
N VAL A 385 20.01 -15.93 -3.90
CA VAL A 385 19.19 -15.64 -5.09
C VAL A 385 18.85 -16.94 -5.86
N ALA A 386 19.82 -17.83 -6.05
CA ALA A 386 19.61 -19.09 -6.76
C ALA A 386 18.67 -20.06 -6.00
N LYS A 387 18.73 -20.11 -4.66
CA LYS A 387 17.92 -21.03 -3.85
C LYS A 387 16.44 -20.63 -3.81
N ASP A 388 16.15 -19.33 -3.89
CA ASP A 388 14.77 -18.81 -3.86
C ASP A 388 14.10 -18.80 -5.24
N MET A 389 14.86 -18.66 -6.35
CA MET A 389 14.31 -18.75 -7.71
C MET A 389 13.84 -20.16 -8.10
N VAL A 390 14.42 -21.22 -7.52
CA VAL A 390 14.15 -22.63 -7.91
C VAL A 390 12.80 -23.15 -7.38
N ARG A 391 12.12 -22.43 -6.49
CA ARG A 391 10.83 -22.86 -5.88
C ARG A 391 9.57 -22.34 -6.58
N VAL A 392 9.70 -21.58 -7.66
CA VAL A 392 8.55 -21.08 -8.44
C VAL A 392 8.35 -21.97 -9.68
N PRO A 393 7.33 -22.84 -9.73
CA PRO A 393 7.04 -23.59 -10.94
C PRO A 393 6.45 -22.66 -12.00
N ILE A 394 7.29 -22.22 -12.93
CA ILE A 394 6.88 -21.43 -14.09
C ILE A 394 6.21 -22.36 -15.11
N ARG A 395 4.87 -22.47 -15.08
CA ARG A 395 4.09 -23.02 -16.20
C ARG A 395 3.59 -21.88 -17.06
N CYS A 396 4.36 -21.51 -18.07
CA CYS A 396 3.92 -20.59 -19.11
C CYS A 396 3.11 -21.38 -20.14
N ARG A 397 1.77 -21.23 -20.15
CA ARG A 397 0.97 -21.53 -21.35
C ARG A 397 0.94 -20.26 -22.19
N VAL A 398 1.90 -20.12 -23.11
CA VAL A 398 1.74 -19.21 -24.24
C VAL A 398 0.66 -19.82 -25.13
N ARG A 399 -0.50 -19.15 -25.26
CA ARG A 399 -1.40 -19.43 -26.38
C ARG A 399 -0.70 -18.87 -27.61
N ASP A 400 -0.35 -19.72 -28.57
CA ASP A 400 0.11 -19.31 -29.90
C ASP A 400 -0.98 -18.45 -30.55
N LYS A 401 -0.83 -17.13 -30.45
CA LYS A 401 -1.56 -16.19 -31.29
C LYS A 401 -0.70 -15.94 -32.52
N GLY A 402 -1.19 -16.38 -33.68
CA GLY A 402 -0.47 -16.34 -34.94
C GLY A 402 -0.14 -14.92 -35.38
N LEU A 403 1.09 -14.71 -35.85
CA LEU A 403 1.53 -13.49 -36.50
C LEU A 403 0.92 -13.42 -37.90
N VAL A 404 0.13 -12.41 -38.19
CA VAL A 404 -0.35 -12.14 -39.56
C VAL A 404 0.57 -11.09 -40.18
N LYS A 405 1.19 -11.46 -41.31
CA LYS A 405 1.98 -10.55 -42.13
C LYS A 405 1.10 -9.96 -43.22
N TYR A 406 1.15 -8.65 -43.40
CA TYR A 406 0.57 -7.98 -44.56
C TYR A 406 1.57 -6.96 -45.11
N LYS A 407 1.37 -6.56 -46.37
CA LYS A 407 2.12 -5.46 -46.97
C LYS A 407 1.33 -4.18 -46.82
N ASP A 408 1.97 -3.09 -46.43
CA ASP A 408 1.35 -1.78 -46.46
C ASP A 408 1.26 -1.23 -47.90
N GLU A 409 0.71 -0.03 -48.04
CA GLU A 409 0.45 0.60 -49.34
C GLU A 409 1.74 0.92 -50.12
N ASP A 410 2.88 0.97 -49.43
CA ASP A 410 4.22 1.14 -50.02
C ASP A 410 4.91 -0.21 -50.32
N GLY A 411 4.26 -1.33 -50.01
CA GLY A 411 4.72 -2.69 -50.32
C GLY A 411 5.63 -3.32 -49.27
N ASP A 412 5.82 -2.65 -48.13
CA ASP A 412 6.68 -3.10 -47.04
C ASP A 412 5.94 -4.06 -46.12
N SER A 413 6.67 -5.10 -45.68
CA SER A 413 6.08 -6.17 -44.88
C SER A 413 5.99 -5.77 -43.41
N VAL A 414 4.77 -5.49 -42.94
CA VAL A 414 4.50 -5.13 -41.55
C VAL A 414 3.89 -6.32 -40.82
N VAL A 415 4.36 -6.56 -39.59
CA VAL A 415 3.89 -7.65 -38.73
C VAL A 415 3.18 -7.05 -37.53
N ARG A 416 1.90 -7.39 -37.34
CA ARG A 416 1.13 -6.96 -36.17
C ARG A 416 0.84 -8.15 -35.26
N LEU A 417 1.00 -7.93 -33.96
CA LEU A 417 0.62 -8.87 -32.90
C LEU A 417 -0.83 -8.59 -32.47
N ASP A 418 -1.65 -9.63 -32.40
CA ASP A 418 -3.07 -9.59 -32.01
C ASP A 418 -3.30 -9.88 -30.51
#